data_AF-A0A8S9IX08-F1
#
_entry.id   AF-A0A8S9IX08-F1
#
_cell.length_a   1.000
_cell.length_b   1.000
_cell.length_c   1.000
_cell.angle_alpha   90.00
_cell.angle_beta   90.00
_cell.angle_gamma   90.00
#
_symmetry.space_group_name_H-M   'P 1'
#
loop_
_entity.id
_entity.type
_entity.pdbx_description
1 polymer ?
#
loop_
_entity_poly.entity_id
_entity_poly.type
_entity_poly.pdbx_seq_one_letter_code
_entity_poly.pdbx_strand_id
1 'polypeptide(L)'
;MVDLRFFFVSLIIIFFFVFSTVSQSPDQTVENKSLRVLSKTLIGDDGRVYACSDNDFFSFESNGSIAWSVHMDFKCNTGFSPVYSGFNQMLVLTENRILRIDFPRNGTKSEPEMFFDPGEIILGFAVSISSSSVYITVKDHGLYAYNMIRQQLWIAEPKTERFGYRLGCQKDYENCKFDSPPVIDSCEASIYISNNEGELYSLSLRGIYYQWIQDLSLVDKFFTVTPGNNGLVYVVFPTKSLVFALDSFSGDILWQKTVGPLAEGSGSQPVIDTNNQSTSLLLDEDLQHFVLDERIVLAFIAASNSGNPFRCNERTIIWFLLFEFVIIVLFAALVRFCFMFWKKQKLQGRPFSAFLDKRRLLHRKRREIDRTITRLQNESTADEFSVDKINDLVQERENVKRKLSSTYSLGRDIDASSKLLNNRFDITMVEQKSPLVTDKIYIHDFIKPFEFVIIVLFAALVRFCFMFWKKQKLQGRPFSAFLDKRRLLHRKRREIDRTITRLQNESTADEFSVDKINDLVQERENVKRKLSSTYSLGRDIDASSKSKDH
;
A
#
# COMPACT_ATOMS: atom_id res chain seq x y z
N MET A 1 -67.75 -7.78 83.93
CA MET A 1 -66.48 -8.09 83.24
C MET A 1 -66.66 -8.69 81.83
N VAL A 2 -67.90 -8.90 81.36
CA VAL A 2 -68.20 -9.45 80.02
C VAL A 2 -68.42 -8.33 78.98
N ASP A 3 -68.94 -7.17 79.39
CA ASP A 3 -69.26 -6.07 78.46
C ASP A 3 -68.05 -5.27 77.96
N LEU A 4 -66.93 -5.27 78.70
CA LEU A 4 -65.72 -4.56 78.28
C LEU A 4 -64.98 -5.30 77.15
N ARG A 5 -65.17 -6.62 77.02
CA ARG A 5 -64.55 -7.42 75.95
C ARG A 5 -65.22 -7.22 74.60
N PHE A 6 -66.54 -7.01 74.57
CA PHE A 6 -67.26 -6.72 73.34
C PHE A 6 -66.95 -5.32 72.78
N PHE A 7 -66.73 -4.34 73.66
CA PHE A 7 -66.39 -2.98 73.24
C PHE A 7 -65.02 -2.91 72.53
N PHE A 8 -64.03 -3.63 73.05
CA PHE A 8 -62.69 -3.68 72.43
C PHE A 8 -62.67 -4.42 71.09
N VAL A 9 -63.44 -5.50 70.94
CA VAL A 9 -63.52 -6.23 69.68
C VAL A 9 -64.22 -5.40 68.60
N SER A 10 -65.28 -4.66 68.96
CA SER A 10 -65.98 -3.77 68.04
C SER A 10 -65.09 -2.60 67.58
N LEU A 11 -64.27 -2.04 68.48
CA LEU A 11 -63.36 -0.95 68.15
C LEU A 11 -62.23 -1.40 67.20
N ILE A 12 -61.71 -2.62 67.36
CA ILE A 12 -60.68 -3.19 66.48
C ILE A 12 -61.24 -3.47 65.08
N ILE A 13 -62.47 -3.95 64.97
CA ILE A 13 -63.13 -4.20 63.68
C ILE A 13 -63.40 -2.89 62.94
N ILE A 14 -63.83 -1.84 63.64
CA ILE A 14 -64.03 -0.51 63.05
C ILE A 14 -62.69 0.10 62.60
N PHE A 15 -61.60 -0.10 63.36
CA PHE A 15 -60.27 0.37 62.96
C PHE A 15 -59.75 -0.35 61.70
N PHE A 16 -60.03 -1.66 61.56
CA PHE A 16 -59.72 -2.42 60.34
C PHE A 16 -60.55 -1.98 59.14
N PHE A 17 -61.84 -1.66 59.32
CA PHE A 17 -62.69 -1.19 58.23
C PHE A 17 -62.32 0.24 57.77
N VAL A 18 -61.93 1.13 58.69
CA VAL A 18 -61.50 2.51 58.34
C VAL A 18 -60.12 2.53 57.67
N PHE A 19 -59.19 1.64 58.06
CA PHE A 19 -57.91 1.51 57.35
C PHE A 19 -58.06 0.86 55.96
N SER A 20 -59.08 0.03 55.77
CA SER A 20 -59.38 -0.59 54.47
C SER A 20 -60.02 0.37 53.47
N THR A 21 -60.70 1.42 53.94
CA THR A 21 -61.33 2.44 53.06
C THR A 21 -60.47 3.68 52.81
N VAL A 22 -59.37 3.87 53.55
CA VAL A 22 -58.42 5.00 53.36
C VAL A 22 -57.13 4.59 52.64
N SER A 23 -56.99 3.32 52.26
CA SER A 23 -55.91 2.85 51.37
C SER A 23 -56.33 2.77 49.89
N GLN A 24 -57.29 3.59 49.46
CA GLN A 24 -57.42 3.91 48.05
C GLN A 24 -56.32 4.90 47.69
N SER A 25 -55.15 4.34 47.34
CA SER A 25 -54.22 4.98 46.41
C SER A 25 -55.03 5.54 45.23
N PRO A 26 -54.71 6.75 44.73
CA PRO A 26 -55.33 7.23 43.51
C PRO A 26 -55.20 6.13 42.45
N ASP A 27 -56.33 5.85 41.81
CA ASP A 27 -56.52 4.97 40.67
C ASP A 27 -55.50 5.33 39.60
N GLN A 28 -54.31 4.73 39.67
CA GLN A 28 -53.47 4.57 38.51
C GLN A 28 -54.22 3.55 37.67
N THR A 29 -54.99 4.06 36.70
CA THR A 29 -55.12 3.39 35.42
C THR A 29 -53.71 2.97 35.03
N VAL A 30 -53.38 1.71 35.32
CA VAL A 30 -52.24 1.05 34.71
C VAL A 30 -52.63 0.99 33.24
N GLU A 31 -52.32 2.06 32.52
CA GLU A 31 -51.90 1.90 31.14
C GLU A 31 -50.95 0.73 31.20
N ASN A 32 -51.33 -0.38 30.57
CA ASN A 32 -50.40 -1.46 30.26
C ASN A 32 -49.30 -0.80 29.42
N LYS A 33 -48.34 -0.17 30.10
CA LYS A 33 -47.19 0.49 29.51
C LYS A 33 -46.40 -0.66 28.93
N SER A 34 -46.64 -0.95 27.65
CA SER A 34 -46.04 -2.07 26.96
C SER A 34 -44.53 -1.93 27.11
N LEU A 35 -43.93 -2.80 27.91
CA LEU A 35 -42.50 -2.79 28.14
C LEU A 35 -41.81 -2.91 26.78
N ARG A 36 -40.94 -1.95 26.49
CA ARG A 36 -40.28 -1.82 25.19
C ARG A 36 -39.08 -2.76 25.13
N VAL A 37 -38.93 -3.52 24.06
CA VAL A 37 -37.80 -4.46 23.91
C VAL A 37 -36.67 -3.77 23.16
N LEU A 38 -35.52 -3.63 23.83
CA LEU A 38 -34.32 -3.05 23.22
C LEU A 38 -33.67 -4.05 22.25
N SER A 39 -33.08 -3.51 21.19
CA SER A 39 -32.19 -4.25 20.32
C SER A 39 -30.90 -4.65 21.03
N LYS A 40 -30.10 -5.48 20.36
CA LYS A 40 -28.69 -5.62 20.75
C LYS A 40 -28.03 -4.24 20.83
N THR A 41 -27.23 -4.05 21.86
CA THR A 41 -26.60 -2.76 22.18
C THR A 41 -25.24 -2.63 21.49
N LEU A 42 -24.85 -1.38 21.21
CA LEU A 42 -23.50 -1.00 20.82
C LEU A 42 -22.94 -0.06 21.89
N ILE A 43 -21.73 -0.32 22.36
CA ILE A 43 -21.00 0.60 23.24
C ILE A 43 -20.14 1.50 22.35
N GLY A 44 -20.34 2.81 22.45
CA GLY A 44 -19.54 3.79 21.73
C GLY A 44 -18.22 4.11 22.43
N ASP A 45 -17.28 4.66 21.66
CA ASP A 45 -15.99 5.13 22.18
C ASP A 45 -16.12 6.33 23.14
N ASP A 46 -17.29 6.98 23.14
CA ASP A 46 -17.67 8.05 24.06
C ASP A 46 -18.19 7.54 25.41
N GLY A 47 -18.21 6.22 25.61
CA GLY A 47 -18.72 5.58 26.84
C GLY A 47 -20.24 5.51 26.92
N ARG A 48 -20.95 5.88 25.83
CA ARG A 48 -22.41 5.79 25.74
C ARG A 48 -22.85 4.45 25.18
N VAL A 49 -24.08 4.06 25.50
CA VAL A 49 -24.72 2.85 24.99
C VAL A 49 -25.79 3.23 23.97
N TYR A 50 -25.76 2.57 22.81
CA TYR A 50 -26.67 2.83 21.71
C TYR A 50 -27.53 1.61 21.43
N ALA A 51 -28.84 1.82 21.32
CA ALA A 51 -29.80 0.78 21.00
C ALA A 51 -31.04 1.39 20.35
N CYS A 52 -31.88 0.55 19.77
CA CYS A 52 -33.18 0.96 19.26
C CYS A 52 -34.29 0.14 19.91
N SER A 53 -35.49 0.71 19.95
CA SER A 53 -36.70 0.01 20.32
C SER A 53 -37.87 0.58 19.54
N ASP A 54 -38.71 -0.30 19.00
CA ASP A 54 -39.85 0.07 18.18
C ASP A 54 -39.43 1.07 17.09
N ASN A 55 -39.98 2.28 17.07
CA ASN A 55 -39.69 3.29 16.07
C ASN A 55 -38.64 4.30 16.55
N ASP A 56 -37.99 4.08 17.69
CA ASP A 56 -37.10 5.08 18.30
C ASP A 56 -35.68 4.52 18.45
N PHE A 57 -34.70 5.36 18.12
CA PHE A 57 -33.29 5.12 18.35
C PHE A 57 -32.82 5.92 19.56
N PHE A 58 -32.10 5.29 20.48
CA PHE A 58 -31.72 5.83 21.77
C PHE A 58 -30.20 5.84 21.95
N SER A 59 -29.72 6.93 22.53
CA SER A 59 -28.40 7.01 23.15
C SER A 59 -28.59 7.13 24.65
N PHE A 60 -27.95 6.23 25.39
CA PHE A 60 -27.94 6.19 26.84
C PHE A 60 -26.57 6.61 27.35
N GLU A 61 -26.57 7.37 28.44
CA GLU A 61 -25.37 7.57 29.25
C GLU A 61 -24.99 6.27 29.97
N SER A 62 -23.75 6.16 30.46
CA SER A 62 -23.25 4.96 31.13
C SER A 62 -23.95 4.62 32.46
N ASN A 63 -24.65 5.59 33.06
CA ASN A 63 -25.53 5.41 34.22
C ASN A 63 -26.95 4.94 33.83
N GLY A 64 -27.25 4.85 32.53
CA GLY A 64 -28.54 4.37 32.04
C GLY A 64 -29.59 5.43 31.72
N SER A 65 -29.33 6.72 31.96
CA SER A 65 -30.27 7.78 31.56
C SER A 65 -30.25 8.00 30.04
N ILE A 66 -31.36 8.45 29.46
CA ILE A 66 -31.42 8.75 28.02
C ILE A 66 -30.71 10.09 27.76
N ALA A 67 -29.60 10.05 27.01
CA ALA A 67 -28.88 11.24 26.59
C ALA A 67 -29.64 11.98 25.48
N TRP A 68 -30.17 11.24 24.51
CA TRP A 68 -31.01 11.73 23.42
C TRP A 68 -31.69 10.58 22.69
N SER A 69 -32.77 10.89 21.98
CA SER A 69 -33.48 9.93 21.13
C SER A 69 -33.84 10.54 19.77
N VAL A 70 -33.93 9.69 18.76
CA VAL A 70 -34.34 10.05 17.41
C VAL A 70 -35.48 9.14 16.99
N HIS A 71 -36.60 9.73 16.57
CA HIS A 71 -37.72 8.99 16.01
C HIS A 71 -37.40 8.57 14.56
N MET A 72 -37.71 7.32 14.24
CA MET A 72 -37.54 6.70 12.94
C MET A 72 -38.91 6.30 12.40
N ASP A 73 -39.14 6.53 11.12
CA ASP A 73 -40.40 6.16 10.46
C ASP A 73 -40.60 4.64 10.33
N PHE A 74 -39.56 3.85 10.62
CA PHE A 74 -39.53 2.40 10.47
C PHE A 74 -39.25 1.70 11.80
N LYS A 75 -39.80 0.50 11.97
CA LYS A 75 -39.61 -0.29 13.18
C LYS A 75 -38.20 -0.90 13.23
N CYS A 76 -37.55 -0.86 14.37
CA CYS A 76 -36.22 -1.39 14.54
C CYS A 76 -36.20 -2.92 14.60
N ASN A 77 -35.12 -3.49 14.08
CA ASN A 77 -34.86 -4.92 14.20
C ASN A 77 -34.09 -5.21 15.50
N THR A 78 -34.75 -5.84 16.48
CA THR A 78 -34.17 -6.11 17.80
C THR A 78 -33.02 -7.12 17.77
N GLY A 79 -32.90 -7.91 16.70
CA GLY A 79 -31.86 -8.93 16.54
C GLY A 79 -30.47 -8.39 16.21
N PHE A 80 -30.36 -7.12 15.82
CA PHE A 80 -29.11 -6.50 15.35
C PHE A 80 -28.73 -5.30 16.21
N SER A 81 -27.43 -5.12 16.39
CA SER A 81 -26.90 -3.92 17.04
C SER A 81 -26.75 -2.81 16.02
N PRO A 82 -26.94 -1.54 16.41
CA PRO A 82 -26.45 -0.39 15.67
C PRO A 82 -24.96 -0.55 15.35
N VAL A 83 -24.50 0.05 14.25
CA VAL A 83 -23.08 0.02 13.88
C VAL A 83 -22.58 1.44 13.68
N TYR A 84 -21.49 1.79 14.37
CA TYR A 84 -20.82 3.07 14.19
C TYR A 84 -20.10 3.10 12.85
N SER A 85 -20.36 4.15 12.07
CA SER A 85 -19.84 4.26 10.71
C SER A 85 -18.74 5.31 10.54
N GLY A 86 -18.42 6.05 11.61
CA GLY A 86 -17.45 7.15 11.61
C GLY A 86 -18.13 8.51 11.47
N PHE A 87 -17.38 9.58 11.74
CA PHE A 87 -17.82 10.98 11.56
C PHE A 87 -19.12 11.37 12.30
N ASN A 88 -19.35 10.82 13.50
CA ASN A 88 -20.58 11.04 14.30
C ASN A 88 -21.85 10.51 13.62
N GLN A 89 -21.75 9.36 12.96
CA GLN A 89 -22.88 8.74 12.27
C GLN A 89 -23.01 7.28 12.71
N MET A 90 -24.26 6.83 12.75
CA MET A 90 -24.61 5.44 13.00
C MET A 90 -25.51 4.90 11.91
N LEU A 91 -25.34 3.62 11.64
CA LEU A 91 -26.22 2.86 10.76
C LEU A 91 -27.05 1.91 11.62
N VAL A 92 -28.36 1.88 11.37
CA VAL A 92 -29.33 1.07 12.10
C VAL A 92 -30.16 0.27 11.11
N LEU A 93 -30.34 -1.02 11.38
CA LEU A 93 -31.24 -1.88 10.60
C LEU A 93 -32.67 -1.77 11.13
N THR A 94 -33.56 -1.26 10.31
CA THR A 94 -34.99 -1.12 10.60
C THR A 94 -35.79 -1.93 9.60
N GLU A 95 -36.63 -2.85 10.07
CA GLU A 95 -37.35 -3.83 9.24
C GLU A 95 -36.38 -4.56 8.29
N ASN A 96 -36.32 -4.13 7.03
CA ASN A 96 -35.45 -4.64 5.97
C ASN A 96 -34.64 -3.53 5.27
N ARG A 97 -34.38 -2.42 5.97
CA ARG A 97 -33.72 -1.23 5.44
C ARG A 97 -32.68 -0.72 6.41
N ILE A 98 -31.63 -0.10 5.88
CA ILE A 98 -30.59 0.51 6.70
C ILE A 98 -30.81 2.02 6.69
N LEU A 99 -30.98 2.60 7.88
CA LEU A 99 -31.05 4.03 8.09
C LEU A 99 -29.70 4.55 8.57
N ARG A 100 -29.38 5.77 8.17
CA ARG A 100 -28.25 6.56 8.65
C ARG A 100 -28.76 7.63 9.58
N ILE A 101 -28.20 7.66 10.78
CA ILE A 101 -28.55 8.60 11.84
C ILE A 101 -27.30 9.41 12.17
N ASP A 102 -27.37 10.72 11.97
CA ASP A 102 -26.32 11.64 12.40
C ASP A 102 -26.51 11.93 13.90
N PHE A 103 -25.42 12.07 14.64
CA PHE A 103 -25.54 12.43 16.05
C PHE A 103 -26.05 13.86 16.18
N PRO A 104 -27.09 14.10 17.01
CA PRO A 104 -27.65 15.43 17.19
C PRO A 104 -26.57 16.39 17.72
N ARG A 105 -26.31 17.48 16.99
CA ARG A 105 -25.40 18.55 17.44
C ARG A 105 -26.22 19.62 18.14
N ASN A 106 -25.96 19.86 19.43
CA ASN A 106 -26.49 20.96 20.24
C ASN A 106 -27.87 21.50 19.80
N GLY A 107 -28.92 20.68 19.96
CA GLY A 107 -30.31 21.09 19.75
C GLY A 107 -30.84 21.00 18.30
N THR A 108 -30.05 20.54 17.33
CA THR A 108 -30.60 20.15 16.02
C THR A 108 -31.23 18.76 16.09
N LYS A 109 -32.46 18.63 15.60
CA LYS A 109 -33.08 17.32 15.37
C LYS A 109 -32.34 16.64 14.22
N SER A 110 -31.86 15.43 14.47
CA SER A 110 -31.33 14.57 13.42
C SER A 110 -32.51 13.84 12.77
N GLU A 111 -32.65 13.99 11.46
CA GLU A 111 -33.64 13.23 10.69
C GLU A 111 -32.95 11.99 10.11
N PRO A 112 -33.44 10.77 10.38
CA PRO A 112 -32.87 9.56 9.81
C PRO A 112 -32.93 9.59 8.28
N GLU A 113 -31.79 9.39 7.63
CA GLU A 113 -31.73 9.26 6.18
C GLU A 113 -31.75 7.79 5.77
N MET A 114 -32.53 7.43 4.75
CA MET A 114 -32.48 6.08 4.19
C MET A 114 -31.13 5.83 3.50
N PHE A 115 -30.32 4.90 4.00
CA PHE A 115 -29.03 4.55 3.41
C PHE A 115 -29.16 3.48 2.33
N PHE A 116 -29.89 2.40 2.63
CA PHE A 116 -30.04 1.26 1.73
C PHE A 116 -31.41 0.60 1.90
N ASP A 117 -32.07 0.33 0.77
CA ASP A 117 -33.37 -0.34 0.70
C ASP A 117 -33.40 -1.28 -0.51
N PRO A 118 -33.18 -2.59 -0.30
CA PRO A 118 -33.23 -3.58 -1.37
C PRO A 118 -34.65 -4.04 -1.70
N GLY A 119 -35.66 -3.71 -0.87
CA GLY A 119 -36.99 -4.34 -0.96
C GLY A 119 -37.02 -5.81 -0.52
N GLU A 120 -35.90 -6.33 -0.02
CA GLU A 120 -35.67 -7.73 0.34
C GLU A 120 -35.09 -7.87 1.75
N ILE A 121 -35.00 -9.10 2.26
CA ILE A 121 -34.52 -9.36 3.61
C ILE A 121 -33.01 -9.15 3.71
N ILE A 122 -32.59 -8.30 4.64
CA ILE A 122 -31.17 -8.09 4.98
C ILE A 122 -30.81 -9.05 6.11
N LEU A 123 -29.83 -9.93 5.88
CA LEU A 123 -29.32 -10.88 6.89
C LEU A 123 -28.35 -10.20 7.89
N GLY A 124 -27.81 -9.06 7.51
CA GLY A 124 -27.03 -8.19 8.37
C GLY A 124 -26.04 -7.36 7.57
N PHE A 125 -25.33 -6.48 8.28
CA PHE A 125 -24.35 -5.59 7.67
C PHE A 125 -23.21 -5.31 8.65
N ALA A 126 -22.07 -4.89 8.11
CA ALA A 126 -20.90 -4.48 8.87
C ALA A 126 -20.24 -3.28 8.21
N VAL A 127 -19.57 -2.45 9.01
CA VAL A 127 -18.93 -1.23 8.53
C VAL A 127 -17.44 -1.28 8.79
N SER A 128 -16.66 -0.94 7.78
CA SER A 128 -15.23 -0.69 7.91
C SER A 128 -14.98 0.82 7.91
N ILE A 129 -14.59 1.36 9.07
CA ILE A 129 -14.26 2.78 9.21
C ILE A 129 -13.01 3.11 8.36
N SER A 130 -12.03 2.20 8.31
CA SER A 130 -10.77 2.41 7.59
C SER A 130 -10.96 2.54 6.07
N SER A 131 -11.88 1.76 5.49
CA SER A 131 -12.21 1.83 4.07
C SER A 131 -13.46 2.68 3.77
N SER A 132 -14.07 3.30 4.79
CA SER A 132 -15.32 4.06 4.66
C SER A 132 -16.36 3.33 3.80
N SER A 133 -16.54 2.04 4.09
CA SER A 133 -17.35 1.13 3.29
C SER A 133 -18.28 0.32 4.18
N VAL A 134 -19.48 0.07 3.67
CA VAL A 134 -20.55 -0.71 4.30
C VAL A 134 -20.73 -1.99 3.49
N TYR A 135 -20.71 -3.13 4.18
CA TYR A 135 -20.89 -4.45 3.59
C TYR A 135 -22.21 -5.02 4.07
N ILE A 136 -23.09 -5.37 3.15
CA ILE A 136 -24.49 -5.72 3.42
C ILE A 136 -24.77 -7.09 2.82
N THR A 137 -25.24 -8.03 3.61
CA THR A 137 -25.67 -9.34 3.11
C THR A 137 -27.17 -9.31 2.88
N VAL A 138 -27.56 -9.44 1.61
CA VAL A 138 -28.96 -9.54 1.19
C VAL A 138 -29.28 -11.00 0.95
N LYS A 139 -30.37 -11.48 1.54
CA LYS A 139 -30.81 -12.87 1.45
C LYS A 139 -31.01 -13.24 -0.03
N ASP A 140 -30.58 -14.44 -0.42
CA ASP A 140 -30.70 -14.99 -1.78
C ASP A 140 -29.88 -14.27 -2.89
N HIS A 141 -29.33 -13.08 -2.63
CA HIS A 141 -28.58 -12.30 -3.61
C HIS A 141 -27.07 -12.27 -3.38
N GLY A 142 -26.63 -12.08 -2.13
CA GLY A 142 -25.21 -12.10 -1.79
C GLY A 142 -24.73 -10.93 -0.95
N LEU A 143 -23.41 -10.70 -0.98
CA LEU A 143 -22.72 -9.67 -0.22
C LEU A 143 -22.44 -8.45 -1.10
N TYR A 144 -23.00 -7.31 -0.72
CA TYR A 144 -22.84 -6.04 -1.40
C TYR A 144 -21.86 -5.16 -0.65
N ALA A 145 -20.98 -4.47 -1.37
CA ALA A 145 -20.13 -3.42 -0.82
C ALA A 145 -20.57 -2.07 -1.35
N TYR A 146 -20.82 -1.13 -0.44
CA TYR A 146 -21.16 0.26 -0.74
C TYR A 146 -20.16 1.20 -0.08
N ASN A 147 -19.87 2.34 -0.72
CA ASN A 147 -19.24 3.43 -0.01
C ASN A 147 -20.25 4.22 0.83
N MET A 148 -19.77 5.09 1.71
CA MET A 148 -20.62 5.94 2.56
C MET A 148 -21.47 6.96 1.78
N ILE A 149 -21.20 7.15 0.48
CA ILE A 149 -21.97 7.98 -0.47
C ILE A 149 -23.07 7.15 -1.17
N ARG A 150 -23.28 5.89 -0.78
CA ARG A 150 -24.27 4.95 -1.33
C ARG A 150 -23.98 4.49 -2.77
N GLN A 151 -22.73 4.61 -3.22
CA GLN A 151 -22.30 4.03 -4.50
C GLN A 151 -21.87 2.57 -4.29
N GLN A 152 -22.43 1.68 -5.10
CA GLN A 152 -22.06 0.27 -5.10
C GLN A 152 -20.62 0.11 -5.63
N LEU A 153 -19.77 -0.53 -4.84
CA LEU A 153 -18.39 -0.84 -5.19
C LEU A 153 -18.28 -2.19 -5.90
N TRP A 154 -18.90 -3.23 -5.32
CA TRP A 154 -18.88 -4.59 -5.86
C TRP A 154 -19.94 -5.48 -5.19
N ILE A 155 -20.18 -6.65 -5.79
CA ILE A 155 -21.05 -7.71 -5.27
C ILE A 155 -20.25 -9.01 -5.28
N ALA A 156 -20.44 -9.83 -4.24
CA ALA A 156 -19.90 -11.17 -4.13
C ALA A 156 -21.03 -12.18 -3.88
N GLU A 157 -20.97 -13.32 -4.57
CA GLU A 157 -21.87 -14.45 -4.41
C GLU A 157 -21.08 -15.69 -3.97
N PRO A 158 -21.66 -16.58 -3.15
CA PRO A 158 -20.94 -17.75 -2.63
C PRO A 158 -20.53 -18.73 -3.72
N LYS A 159 -21.26 -18.72 -4.85
CA LYS A 159 -20.92 -19.44 -6.08
C LYS A 159 -20.05 -18.56 -6.95
N THR A 160 -18.84 -19.02 -7.26
CA THR A 160 -17.96 -18.31 -8.20
C THR A 160 -17.35 -19.29 -9.18
N GLU A 161 -17.50 -19.02 -10.47
CA GLU A 161 -16.87 -19.78 -11.54
C GLU A 161 -15.75 -18.95 -12.17
N ARG A 162 -14.51 -19.44 -12.12
CA ARG A 162 -13.37 -18.85 -12.81
C ARG A 162 -12.64 -19.90 -13.62
N PHE A 163 -12.49 -19.64 -14.92
CA PHE A 163 -11.78 -20.52 -15.85
C PHE A 163 -12.28 -21.98 -15.84
N GLY A 164 -13.58 -22.19 -15.64
CA GLY A 164 -14.19 -23.53 -15.56
C GLY A 164 -14.02 -24.25 -14.22
N TYR A 165 -13.40 -23.60 -13.23
CA TYR A 165 -13.32 -24.10 -11.85
C TYR A 165 -14.37 -23.41 -10.99
N ARG A 166 -15.19 -24.22 -10.31
CA ARG A 166 -16.17 -23.78 -9.32
C ARG A 166 -15.48 -23.62 -7.96
N LEU A 167 -15.58 -22.42 -7.39
CA LEU A 167 -15.10 -22.08 -6.06
C LEU A 167 -16.30 -21.86 -5.13
N GLY A 168 -16.26 -22.51 -3.97
CA GLY A 168 -17.37 -22.54 -3.03
C GLY A 168 -18.54 -23.41 -3.50
N CYS A 169 -19.47 -23.69 -2.60
CA CYS A 169 -20.71 -24.40 -2.86
C CYS A 169 -20.48 -25.80 -3.49
N GLN A 170 -19.53 -26.58 -2.93
CA GLN A 170 -19.19 -27.88 -3.52
C GLN A 170 -20.34 -28.90 -3.47
N LYS A 171 -21.20 -28.80 -2.44
CA LYS A 171 -22.28 -29.78 -2.19
C LYS A 171 -23.53 -29.52 -3.01
N ASP A 172 -24.07 -28.31 -2.95
CA ASP A 172 -25.26 -27.88 -3.69
C ASP A 172 -24.98 -26.55 -4.37
N TYR A 173 -24.65 -26.58 -5.65
CA TYR A 173 -24.27 -25.37 -6.38
C TYR A 173 -25.46 -24.44 -6.69
N GLU A 174 -26.66 -24.99 -6.85
CA GLU A 174 -27.83 -24.22 -7.30
C GLU A 174 -28.50 -23.48 -6.15
N ASN A 175 -28.60 -24.10 -4.96
CA ASN A 175 -29.28 -23.51 -3.80
C ASN A 175 -28.32 -22.86 -2.79
N CYS A 176 -27.03 -22.74 -3.11
CA CYS A 176 -26.05 -22.15 -2.22
C CYS A 176 -26.16 -20.64 -2.15
N LYS A 177 -26.30 -20.11 -0.93
CA LYS A 177 -26.46 -18.69 -0.63
C LYS A 177 -25.75 -18.34 0.67
N PHE A 178 -25.33 -17.08 0.81
CA PHE A 178 -24.87 -16.58 2.10
C PHE A 178 -26.04 -16.57 3.10
N ASP A 179 -25.78 -17.06 4.31
CA ASP A 179 -26.80 -17.25 5.35
C ASP A 179 -26.40 -16.58 6.69
N SER A 180 -25.28 -15.86 6.71
CA SER A 180 -24.81 -15.14 7.89
C SER A 180 -24.66 -13.64 7.64
N PRO A 181 -24.74 -12.80 8.69
CA PRO A 181 -24.24 -11.44 8.61
C PRO A 181 -22.72 -11.44 8.30
N PRO A 182 -22.20 -10.39 7.63
CA PRO A 182 -20.77 -10.26 7.39
C PRO A 182 -20.07 -9.81 8.68
N VAL A 183 -18.87 -10.34 8.93
CA VAL A 183 -18.05 -9.98 10.10
C VAL A 183 -16.72 -9.42 9.62
N ILE A 184 -16.33 -8.24 10.10
CA ILE A 184 -15.12 -7.55 9.65
C ILE A 184 -14.01 -7.72 10.68
N ASP A 185 -12.85 -8.17 10.21
CA ASP A 185 -11.59 -8.01 10.93
C ASP A 185 -10.88 -6.77 10.39
N SER A 186 -10.94 -5.70 11.18
CA SER A 186 -10.33 -4.41 10.83
C SER A 186 -8.81 -4.47 10.78
N CYS A 187 -8.18 -5.39 11.52
CA CYS A 187 -6.73 -5.48 11.60
C CYS A 187 -6.14 -6.26 10.43
N GLU A 188 -6.80 -7.35 10.02
CA GLU A 188 -6.38 -8.17 8.87
C GLU A 188 -6.95 -7.69 7.53
N ALA A 189 -7.88 -6.72 7.59
CA ALA A 189 -8.61 -6.21 6.43
C ALA A 189 -9.38 -7.30 5.66
N SER A 190 -10.01 -8.19 6.42
CA SER A 190 -10.76 -9.34 5.93
C SER A 190 -12.23 -9.30 6.37
N ILE A 191 -13.08 -9.88 5.54
CA ILE A 191 -14.51 -10.08 5.79
C ILE A 191 -14.73 -11.59 5.88
N TYR A 192 -15.42 -12.02 6.93
CA TYR A 192 -15.84 -13.40 7.13
C TYR A 192 -17.34 -13.50 6.96
N ILE A 193 -17.77 -14.49 6.17
CA ILE A 193 -19.19 -14.76 5.90
C ILE A 193 -19.38 -16.25 5.61
N SER A 194 -20.49 -16.84 6.06
CA SER A 194 -20.79 -18.25 5.82
C SER A 194 -22.00 -18.45 4.92
N ASN A 195 -22.06 -19.61 4.28
CA ASN A 195 -23.21 -20.04 3.50
C ASN A 195 -24.09 -21.04 4.27
N ASN A 196 -25.22 -21.38 3.64
CA ASN A 196 -26.16 -22.39 4.13
C ASN A 196 -25.65 -23.84 4.08
N GLU A 197 -24.50 -24.10 3.45
CA GLU A 197 -23.90 -25.43 3.37
C GLU A 197 -22.84 -25.70 4.45
N GLY A 198 -22.46 -24.69 5.23
CA GLY A 198 -21.47 -24.80 6.30
C GLY A 198 -20.04 -24.47 5.84
N GLU A 199 -19.86 -23.73 4.74
CA GLU A 199 -18.57 -23.19 4.31
C GLU A 199 -18.39 -21.77 4.86
N LEU A 200 -17.20 -21.49 5.39
CA LEU A 200 -16.77 -20.17 5.84
C LEU A 200 -15.84 -19.55 4.79
N TYR A 201 -16.19 -18.35 4.34
CA TYR A 201 -15.46 -17.61 3.34
C TYR A 201 -14.68 -16.48 4.01
N SER A 202 -13.45 -16.26 3.54
CA SER A 202 -12.67 -15.06 3.82
C SER A 202 -12.51 -14.24 2.55
N LEU A 203 -12.93 -12.98 2.60
CA LEU A 203 -12.81 -12.02 1.51
C LEU A 203 -11.97 -10.82 1.94
N SER A 204 -11.28 -10.19 1.00
CA SER A 204 -10.57 -8.93 1.31
C SER A 204 -11.53 -7.73 1.34
N LEU A 205 -11.34 -6.79 2.28
CA LEU A 205 -12.06 -5.50 2.28
C LEU A 205 -11.84 -4.70 0.98
N ARG A 206 -10.73 -4.95 0.27
CA ARG A 206 -10.31 -4.20 -0.93
C ARG A 206 -10.95 -4.67 -2.24
N GLY A 207 -11.67 -5.80 -2.24
CA GLY A 207 -12.33 -6.29 -3.45
C GLY A 207 -12.82 -7.73 -3.35
N ILE A 208 -13.42 -8.21 -4.44
CA ILE A 208 -14.10 -9.52 -4.57
C ILE A 208 -13.19 -10.77 -4.55
N TYR A 209 -11.99 -10.68 -3.98
CA TYR A 209 -11.07 -11.79 -3.94
C TYR A 209 -11.30 -12.63 -2.67
N TYR A 210 -11.70 -13.89 -2.89
CA TYR A 210 -11.68 -14.93 -1.87
C TYR A 210 -10.24 -15.25 -1.50
N GLN A 211 -9.87 -14.99 -0.26
CA GLN A 211 -8.57 -15.34 0.29
C GLN A 211 -8.50 -16.85 0.52
N TRP A 212 -9.55 -17.41 1.14
CA TRP A 212 -9.71 -18.84 1.37
C TRP A 212 -11.18 -19.17 1.63
N ILE A 213 -11.51 -20.46 1.51
CA ILE A 213 -12.82 -21.03 1.83
C ILE A 213 -12.55 -22.29 2.67
N GLN A 214 -13.13 -22.35 3.86
CA GLN A 214 -13.00 -23.47 4.77
C GLN A 214 -14.34 -24.20 4.87
N ASP A 215 -14.38 -25.47 4.47
CA ASP A 215 -15.56 -26.32 4.66
C ASP A 215 -15.61 -26.82 6.11
N LEU A 216 -16.66 -26.42 6.84
CA LEU A 216 -16.94 -26.80 8.22
C LEU A 216 -18.19 -27.67 8.35
N SER A 217 -18.81 -28.01 7.21
CA SER A 217 -20.08 -28.73 7.12
C SER A 217 -20.05 -30.15 7.72
N LEU A 218 -18.86 -30.73 7.90
CA LEU A 218 -18.67 -32.01 8.59
C LEU A 218 -18.89 -31.90 10.11
N VAL A 219 -18.75 -30.70 10.67
CA VAL A 219 -18.92 -30.43 12.10
C VAL A 219 -20.36 -29.99 12.38
N ASP A 220 -20.75 -28.87 11.77
CA ASP A 220 -22.12 -28.36 11.77
C ASP A 220 -22.27 -27.30 10.66
N LYS A 221 -23.50 -27.06 10.22
CA LYS A 221 -23.85 -25.93 9.35
C LYS A 221 -24.07 -24.64 10.15
N PHE A 222 -24.44 -24.75 11.43
CA PHE A 222 -24.74 -23.60 12.29
C PHE A 222 -23.54 -23.23 13.17
N PHE A 223 -22.93 -22.09 12.86
CA PHE A 223 -21.83 -21.55 13.65
C PHE A 223 -21.81 -20.02 13.64
N THR A 224 -21.11 -19.43 14.60
CA THR A 224 -20.88 -17.99 14.69
C THR A 224 -19.39 -17.70 14.60
N VAL A 225 -19.03 -16.62 13.91
CA VAL A 225 -17.63 -16.23 13.67
C VAL A 225 -17.31 -14.98 14.48
N THR A 226 -16.13 -14.95 15.10
CA THR A 226 -15.63 -13.77 15.82
C THR A 226 -14.14 -13.56 15.51
N PRO A 227 -13.75 -12.41 14.96
CA PRO A 227 -12.35 -12.10 14.70
C PRO A 227 -11.63 -11.83 16.03
N GLY A 228 -10.46 -12.42 16.20
CA GLY A 228 -9.65 -12.26 17.41
C GLY A 228 -8.78 -11.00 17.41
N ASN A 229 -8.64 -10.31 16.27
CA ASN A 229 -7.72 -9.18 16.07
C ASN A 229 -6.25 -9.50 16.47
N ASN A 230 -5.89 -10.78 16.44
CA ASN A 230 -4.60 -11.34 16.85
C ASN A 230 -4.04 -12.32 15.80
N GLY A 231 -4.51 -12.21 14.56
CA GLY A 231 -4.22 -13.18 13.49
C GLY A 231 -5.04 -14.47 13.56
N LEU A 232 -6.01 -14.56 14.49
CA LEU A 232 -6.90 -15.72 14.63
C LEU A 232 -8.36 -15.35 14.39
N VAL A 233 -9.09 -16.32 13.86
CA VAL A 233 -10.55 -16.27 13.71
C VAL A 233 -11.15 -17.37 14.56
N TYR A 234 -12.05 -17.03 15.46
CA TYR A 234 -12.73 -18.00 16.30
C TYR A 234 -14.07 -18.38 15.68
N VAL A 235 -14.28 -19.67 15.49
CA VAL A 235 -15.55 -20.23 15.03
C VAL A 235 -16.16 -21.03 16.15
N VAL A 236 -17.38 -20.68 16.53
CA VAL A 236 -18.11 -21.31 17.64
C VAL A 236 -19.28 -22.07 17.06
N PHE A 237 -19.37 -23.36 17.41
CA PHE A 237 -20.48 -24.26 17.10
C PHE A 237 -21.33 -24.45 18.36
N PRO A 238 -22.44 -23.72 18.54
CA PRO A 238 -23.19 -23.72 19.80
C PRO A 238 -23.77 -25.10 20.12
N THR A 239 -24.41 -25.73 19.14
CA THR A 239 -25.03 -27.07 19.19
C THR A 239 -24.04 -28.18 19.56
N LYS A 240 -22.77 -28.05 19.16
CA LYS A 240 -21.70 -29.01 19.46
C LYS A 240 -20.87 -28.61 20.67
N SER A 241 -21.07 -27.40 21.20
CA SER A 241 -20.24 -26.82 22.25
C SER A 241 -18.74 -26.91 21.89
N LEU A 242 -18.42 -26.57 20.65
CA LEU A 242 -17.06 -26.60 20.10
C LEU A 242 -16.63 -25.20 19.69
N VAL A 243 -15.36 -24.89 19.93
CA VAL A 243 -14.71 -23.67 19.45
C VAL A 243 -13.47 -24.05 18.67
N PHE A 244 -13.37 -23.56 17.44
CA PHE A 244 -12.18 -23.66 16.61
C PHE A 244 -11.47 -22.32 16.57
N ALA A 245 -10.15 -22.34 16.52
CA ALA A 245 -9.36 -21.19 16.09
C ALA A 245 -8.73 -21.51 14.75
N LEU A 246 -9.00 -20.64 13.79
CA LEU A 246 -8.45 -20.69 12.44
C LEU A 246 -7.38 -19.60 12.33
N ASP A 247 -6.36 -19.86 11.54
CA ASP A 247 -5.43 -18.84 11.08
C ASP A 247 -6.14 -17.86 10.15
N SER A 248 -6.06 -16.56 10.41
CA SER A 248 -6.81 -15.55 9.65
C SER A 248 -6.39 -15.46 8.18
N PHE A 249 -5.12 -15.79 7.89
CA PHE A 249 -4.53 -15.66 6.57
C PHE A 249 -4.80 -16.87 5.66
N SER A 250 -4.72 -18.09 6.19
CA SER A 250 -4.86 -19.33 5.43
C SER A 250 -6.23 -20.00 5.59
N GLY A 251 -6.92 -19.76 6.71
CA GLY A 251 -8.13 -20.50 7.08
C GLY A 251 -7.87 -21.85 7.73
N ASP A 252 -6.60 -22.23 7.93
CA ASP A 252 -6.23 -23.51 8.53
C ASP A 252 -6.66 -23.58 9.99
N ILE A 253 -7.21 -24.73 10.40
CA ILE A 253 -7.62 -24.98 11.78
C ILE A 253 -6.36 -25.21 12.63
N LEU A 254 -6.07 -24.28 13.54
CA LEU A 254 -4.90 -24.33 14.42
C LEU A 254 -5.16 -25.15 15.68
N TRP A 255 -6.35 -24.98 16.26
CA TRP A 255 -6.79 -25.78 17.40
C TRP A 255 -8.31 -25.84 17.48
N GLN A 256 -8.78 -26.86 18.19
CA GLN A 256 -10.19 -27.01 18.56
C GLN A 256 -10.30 -27.31 20.06
N LYS A 257 -11.37 -26.82 20.68
CA LYS A 257 -11.63 -27.01 22.10
C LYS A 257 -13.12 -27.22 22.35
N THR A 258 -13.45 -28.22 23.15
CA THR A 258 -14.78 -28.36 23.72
C THR A 258 -14.96 -27.33 24.83
N VAL A 259 -16.05 -26.60 24.74
CA VAL A 259 -16.52 -25.67 25.78
C VAL A 259 -17.76 -26.26 26.43
N GLY A 260 -18.16 -25.74 27.59
CA GLY A 260 -19.41 -26.18 28.25
C GLY A 260 -20.63 -25.95 27.35
N PRO A 261 -21.82 -26.46 27.75
CA PRO A 261 -23.04 -26.29 26.97
C PRO A 261 -23.26 -24.80 26.67
N LEU A 262 -23.22 -24.46 25.39
CA LEU A 262 -23.55 -23.12 24.90
C LEU A 262 -25.05 -23.09 24.61
N ALA A 263 -25.78 -22.06 25.04
CA ALA A 263 -27.19 -21.99 24.66
C ALA A 263 -27.31 -21.87 23.14
N GLU A 264 -28.20 -22.70 22.59
CA GLU A 264 -28.67 -22.59 21.23
C GLU A 264 -29.46 -21.29 21.09
N GLY A 265 -28.91 -20.31 20.36
CA GLY A 265 -29.62 -19.09 19.98
C GLY A 265 -29.88 -18.12 21.13
N SER A 266 -29.19 -16.98 21.11
CA SER A 266 -29.61 -15.71 21.76
C SER A 266 -30.28 -15.76 23.15
N GLY A 267 -29.98 -16.73 24.03
CA GLY A 267 -30.78 -16.91 25.25
C GLY A 267 -30.15 -17.74 26.36
N SER A 268 -28.82 -17.90 26.43
CA SER A 268 -28.19 -18.32 27.69
C SER A 268 -28.12 -17.13 28.63
N GLN A 269 -28.97 -17.15 29.66
CA GLN A 269 -28.87 -16.39 30.90
C GLN A 269 -27.65 -16.83 31.71
N PRO A 270 -26.56 -16.04 31.75
CA PRO A 270 -25.62 -16.14 32.85
C PRO A 270 -26.28 -15.48 34.06
N VAL A 271 -26.62 -16.27 35.07
CA VAL A 271 -27.01 -15.76 36.38
C VAL A 271 -25.79 -15.06 36.98
N ILE A 272 -25.81 -13.74 36.97
CA ILE A 272 -24.84 -12.91 37.70
C ILE A 272 -25.28 -12.94 39.17
N ASP A 273 -24.60 -13.73 39.99
CA ASP A 273 -24.67 -13.61 41.45
C ASP A 273 -23.80 -12.42 41.87
N THR A 274 -24.33 -11.20 41.78
CA THR A 274 -23.69 -10.01 42.33
C THR A 274 -24.21 -9.72 43.72
N ASN A 275 -23.47 -10.18 44.71
CA ASN A 275 -23.53 -9.64 46.05
C ASN A 275 -23.14 -8.14 46.03
N ASN A 276 -24.16 -7.29 46.17
CA ASN A 276 -24.18 -6.01 46.89
C ASN A 276 -23.33 -4.79 46.46
N GLN A 277 -22.97 -4.61 45.19
CA GLN A 277 -22.44 -3.30 44.73
C GLN A 277 -22.92 -2.79 43.36
N SER A 278 -23.65 -3.60 42.57
CA SER A 278 -24.07 -3.23 41.20
C SER A 278 -25.49 -2.67 41.10
N THR A 279 -26.27 -2.65 42.19
CA THR A 279 -27.69 -2.29 42.15
C THR A 279 -27.95 -0.78 42.07
N SER A 280 -26.99 0.10 42.38
CA SER A 280 -27.22 1.56 42.27
C SER A 280 -27.03 2.12 40.85
N LEU A 281 -26.43 1.37 39.92
CA LEU A 281 -26.16 1.82 38.55
C LEU A 281 -27.33 1.56 37.57
N LEU A 282 -28.32 0.74 37.95
CA LEU A 282 -29.42 0.30 37.07
C LEU A 282 -30.80 0.75 37.56
N LEU A 283 -30.86 1.60 38.58
CA LEU A 283 -32.10 2.10 39.19
C LEU A 283 -32.54 3.47 38.64
N ASP A 284 -32.01 3.91 37.50
CA ASP A 284 -32.45 5.16 36.88
C ASP A 284 -33.84 4.98 36.24
N GLU A 285 -34.74 5.98 36.36
CA GLU A 285 -36.17 5.85 36.01
C GLU A 285 -36.39 5.52 34.52
N ASP A 286 -35.48 5.95 33.64
CA ASP A 286 -35.62 5.78 32.19
C ASP A 286 -35.51 4.31 31.75
N LEU A 287 -34.54 3.55 32.31
CA LEU A 287 -34.31 2.14 31.95
C LEU A 287 -35.44 1.21 32.40
N GLN A 288 -36.25 1.62 33.39
CA GLN A 288 -37.37 0.82 33.91
C GLN A 288 -38.46 0.57 32.86
N HIS A 289 -38.47 1.35 31.77
CA HIS A 289 -39.43 1.22 30.67
C HIS A 289 -39.05 0.13 29.65
N PHE A 290 -37.85 -0.44 29.77
CA PHE A 290 -37.31 -1.39 28.81
C PHE A 290 -37.14 -2.78 29.42
N VAL A 291 -37.36 -3.81 28.60
CA VAL A 291 -36.99 -5.20 28.95
C VAL A 291 -35.47 -5.31 28.87
N LEU A 292 -34.83 -5.47 30.03
CA LEU A 292 -33.38 -5.62 30.14
C LEU A 292 -33.00 -7.10 30.17
N ASP A 293 -32.09 -7.47 29.29
CA ASP A 293 -31.42 -8.76 29.26
C ASP A 293 -30.01 -8.65 29.88
N GLU A 294 -29.44 -9.75 30.35
CA GLU A 294 -28.05 -9.83 30.85
C GLU A 294 -27.04 -9.17 29.90
N ARG A 295 -27.24 -9.29 28.59
CA ARG A 295 -26.37 -8.68 27.57
C ARG A 295 -26.40 -7.16 27.64
N ILE A 296 -27.59 -6.60 27.84
CA ILE A 296 -27.81 -5.16 27.94
C ILE A 296 -27.17 -4.66 29.23
N VAL A 297 -27.42 -5.36 30.35
CA VAL A 297 -26.80 -5.05 31.64
C VAL A 297 -25.27 -5.10 31.57
N LEU A 298 -24.71 -6.14 30.94
CA LEU A 298 -23.27 -6.26 30.75
C LEU A 298 -22.72 -5.13 29.85
N ALA A 299 -23.49 -4.67 28.86
CA ALA A 299 -23.08 -3.56 28.02
C ALA A 299 -22.95 -2.25 28.82
N PHE A 300 -23.89 -1.96 29.73
CA PHE A 300 -23.79 -0.79 30.61
C PHE A 300 -22.62 -0.89 31.60
N ILE A 301 -22.38 -2.07 32.17
CA ILE A 301 -21.22 -2.31 33.06
C ILE A 301 -19.89 -2.20 32.29
N ALA A 302 -19.85 -2.69 31.05
CA ALA A 302 -18.68 -2.58 30.19
C ALA A 302 -18.44 -1.11 29.78
N ALA A 303 -19.50 -0.36 29.46
CA ALA A 303 -19.41 1.07 29.13
C ALA A 303 -18.94 1.92 30.31
N SER A 304 -19.32 1.57 31.55
CA SER A 304 -18.85 2.28 32.75
C SER A 304 -17.38 1.99 33.10
N ASN A 305 -16.82 0.88 32.61
CA ASN A 305 -15.45 0.43 32.87
C ASN A 305 -14.51 0.51 31.67
N SER A 306 -14.99 0.93 30.49
CA SER A 306 -14.19 0.87 29.27
C SER A 306 -13.19 2.03 29.18
N GLY A 307 -11.91 1.67 29.19
CA GLY A 307 -10.88 2.42 28.45
C GLY A 307 -10.71 1.79 27.07
N ASN A 308 -11.00 2.55 26.01
CA ASN A 308 -10.81 2.28 24.57
C ASN A 308 -10.81 0.80 24.11
N PRO A 309 -11.86 0.33 23.41
CA PRO A 309 -11.93 -1.04 22.93
C PRO A 309 -11.04 -1.26 21.69
N PHE A 310 -10.25 -2.33 21.74
CA PHE A 310 -9.53 -2.98 20.62
C PHE A 310 -8.66 -2.09 19.73
N ARG A 311 -7.51 -1.69 20.26
CA ARG A 311 -6.35 -1.32 19.43
C ARG A 311 -5.86 -2.57 18.69
N CYS A 312 -5.86 -2.53 17.35
CA CYS A 312 -5.05 -3.47 16.55
C CYS A 312 -3.63 -3.48 17.12
N ASN A 313 -2.96 -4.62 17.09
CA ASN A 313 -1.62 -4.78 17.67
C ASN A 313 -0.60 -3.93 16.87
N GLU A 314 -0.55 -2.61 17.14
CA GLU A 314 0.23 -1.58 16.42
C GLU A 314 1.73 -1.89 16.40
N ARG A 315 2.19 -2.78 17.29
CA ARG A 315 3.61 -3.12 17.44
C ARG A 315 4.19 -3.78 16.19
N THR A 316 3.45 -4.65 15.50
CA THR A 316 3.99 -5.37 14.32
C THR A 316 4.12 -4.46 13.10
N ILE A 317 3.18 -3.52 12.93
CA ILE A 317 3.15 -2.57 11.80
C ILE A 317 4.31 -1.57 11.90
N ILE A 318 4.66 -1.11 13.10
CA ILE A 318 5.79 -0.20 13.31
C ILE A 318 7.11 -0.87 12.90
N TRP A 319 7.32 -2.15 13.25
CA TRP A 319 8.52 -2.88 12.83
C TRP A 319 8.59 -3.08 11.31
N PHE A 320 7.47 -3.33 10.66
CA PHE A 320 7.40 -3.46 9.20
C PHE A 320 7.74 -2.14 8.48
N LEU A 321 7.17 -1.02 8.92
CA LEU A 321 7.47 0.31 8.36
C LEU A 321 8.93 0.72 8.58
N LEU A 322 9.52 0.38 9.74
CA LEU A 322 10.94 0.61 10.00
C LEU A 322 11.83 -0.23 9.07
N PHE A 323 11.46 -1.49 8.80
CA PHE A 323 12.20 -2.36 7.90
C PHE A 323 12.17 -1.85 6.45
N GLU A 324 11.01 -1.41 5.95
CA GLU A 324 10.89 -0.80 4.63
C GLU A 324 11.73 0.48 4.49
N PHE A 325 11.71 1.33 5.52
CA PHE A 325 12.53 2.54 5.54
C PHE A 325 14.03 2.22 5.42
N VAL A 326 14.51 1.20 6.15
CA VAL A 326 15.92 0.74 6.07
C VAL A 326 16.26 0.25 4.66
N ILE A 327 15.36 -0.51 4.02
CA ILE A 327 15.54 -0.99 2.64
C ILE A 327 15.67 0.17 1.66
N ILE A 328 14.79 1.18 1.74
CA ILE A 328 14.81 2.35 0.85
C ILE A 328 16.12 3.13 1.01
N VAL A 329 16.61 3.31 2.23
CA VAL A 329 17.89 3.99 2.50
C VAL A 329 19.08 3.23 1.89
N LEU A 330 19.10 1.90 2.01
CA LEU A 330 20.13 1.06 1.40
C LEU A 330 20.12 1.16 -0.13
N PHE A 331 18.94 1.13 -0.76
CA PHE A 331 18.82 1.31 -2.21
C PHE A 331 19.27 2.69 -2.67
N ALA A 332 18.89 3.75 -1.96
CA ALA A 332 19.35 5.11 -2.26
C ALA A 332 20.88 5.22 -2.18
N ALA A 333 21.52 4.56 -1.21
CA ALA A 333 22.97 4.51 -1.09
C ALA A 333 23.64 3.76 -2.25
N LEU A 334 23.09 2.60 -2.67
CA LEU A 334 23.59 1.84 -3.81
C LEU A 334 23.48 2.62 -5.12
N VAL A 335 22.36 3.29 -5.36
CA VAL A 335 22.17 4.15 -6.54
C VAL A 335 23.19 5.28 -6.55
N ARG A 336 23.42 5.96 -5.42
CA ARG A 336 24.46 7.00 -5.30
C ARG A 336 25.86 6.45 -5.57
N PHE A 337 26.17 5.25 -5.07
CA PHE A 337 27.45 4.59 -5.32
C PHE A 337 27.64 4.27 -6.82
N CYS A 338 26.62 3.75 -7.48
CA CYS A 338 26.60 3.51 -8.93
C CYS A 338 26.83 4.80 -9.72
N PHE A 339 26.18 5.91 -9.37
CA PHE A 339 26.39 7.21 -10.01
C PHE A 339 27.81 7.74 -9.83
N MET A 340 28.38 7.61 -8.62
CA MET A 340 29.77 8.01 -8.33
C MET A 340 30.76 7.18 -9.14
N PHE A 341 30.53 5.87 -9.25
CA PHE A 341 31.34 4.96 -10.06
C PHE A 341 31.24 5.29 -11.56
N TRP A 342 30.04 5.60 -12.06
CA TRP A 342 29.82 5.99 -13.46
C TRP A 342 30.50 7.31 -13.80
N LYS A 343 30.46 8.30 -12.88
CA LYS A 343 31.21 9.55 -13.01
C LYS A 343 32.72 9.31 -13.11
N LYS A 344 33.24 8.33 -12.36
CA LYS A 344 34.67 7.96 -12.36
C LYS A 344 35.08 7.18 -13.62
N GLN A 345 34.21 6.33 -14.16
CA GLN A 345 34.49 5.54 -15.36
C GLN A 345 34.33 6.33 -16.67
N LYS A 346 33.39 7.30 -16.73
CA LYS A 346 33.21 8.19 -17.90
C LYS A 346 34.42 9.11 -18.12
N LEU A 347 35.25 9.33 -17.09
CA LEU A 347 36.53 10.03 -17.16
C LEU A 347 37.66 9.18 -17.79
N GLN A 348 37.53 7.85 -17.81
CA GLN A 348 38.54 6.95 -18.39
C GLN A 348 38.38 6.76 -19.92
N GLY A 349 37.22 7.12 -20.49
CA GLY A 349 36.86 6.86 -21.89
C GLY A 349 36.98 8.04 -22.87
N ARG A 350 37.48 9.20 -22.46
CA ARG A 350 37.86 10.33 -23.36
C ARG A 350 39.35 10.60 -23.17
N PRO A 351 40.10 11.13 -24.16
CA PRO A 351 41.56 11.12 -24.13
C PRO A 351 42.07 12.16 -23.13
N PHE A 352 42.04 11.80 -21.85
CA PHE A 352 42.62 12.57 -20.75
C PHE A 352 44.13 12.79 -21.02
N SER A 353 44.78 11.86 -21.71
CA SER A 353 46.14 12.03 -22.25
C SER A 353 46.24 13.24 -23.18
N ALA A 354 45.36 13.37 -24.18
CA ALA A 354 45.37 14.52 -25.11
C ALA A 354 45.06 15.85 -24.40
N PHE A 355 44.21 15.83 -23.38
CA PHE A 355 43.94 17.01 -22.54
C PHE A 355 45.16 17.39 -21.69
N LEU A 356 45.79 16.41 -21.03
CA LEU A 356 47.02 16.62 -20.26
C LEU A 356 48.17 17.10 -21.14
N ASP A 357 48.31 16.55 -22.34
CA ASP A 357 49.35 16.97 -23.29
C ASP A 357 49.10 18.40 -23.80
N LYS A 358 47.84 18.76 -24.12
CA LYS A 358 47.48 20.14 -24.50
C LYS A 358 47.72 21.13 -23.36
N ARG A 359 47.46 20.74 -22.11
CA ARG A 359 47.74 21.58 -20.93
C ARG A 359 49.24 21.71 -20.66
N ARG A 360 50.03 20.63 -20.81
CA ARG A 360 51.50 20.69 -20.75
C ARG A 360 52.08 21.59 -21.83
N LEU A 361 51.53 21.56 -23.03
CA LEU A 361 51.97 22.39 -24.17
C LEU A 361 51.69 23.88 -23.91
N LEU A 362 50.53 24.22 -23.36
CA LEU A 362 50.22 25.61 -22.95
C LEU A 362 51.10 26.10 -21.79
N HIS A 363 51.44 25.24 -20.83
CA HIS A 363 52.40 25.59 -19.78
C HIS A 363 53.82 25.80 -20.33
N ARG A 364 54.27 25.02 -21.32
CA ARG A 364 55.55 25.27 -22.02
C ARG A 364 55.54 26.60 -22.76
N LYS A 365 54.48 26.86 -23.55
CA LYS A 365 54.34 28.12 -24.29
C LYS A 365 54.36 29.34 -23.38
N ARG A 366 53.70 29.27 -22.22
CA ARG A 366 53.75 30.35 -21.21
C ARG A 366 55.17 30.57 -20.68
N ARG A 367 55.92 29.51 -20.37
CA ARG A 367 57.30 29.62 -19.89
C ARG A 367 58.25 30.19 -20.95
N GLU A 368 58.02 29.88 -22.22
CA GLU A 368 58.80 30.45 -23.33
C GLU A 368 58.52 31.95 -23.48
N ILE A 369 57.26 32.38 -23.44
CA ILE A 369 56.90 33.80 -23.47
C ILE A 369 57.49 34.54 -22.26
N ASP A 370 57.39 33.97 -21.06
CA ASP A 370 57.98 34.57 -19.84
C ASP A 370 59.52 34.74 -19.95
N ARG A 371 60.22 33.79 -20.61
CA ARG A 371 61.66 33.89 -20.87
C ARG A 371 62.00 34.95 -21.93
N THR A 372 61.19 35.07 -22.97
CA THR A 372 61.42 36.08 -24.02
C THR A 372 61.16 37.49 -23.49
N ILE A 373 60.11 37.68 -22.67
CA ILE A 373 59.83 38.96 -22.01
C ILE A 373 60.99 39.36 -21.10
N THR A 374 61.49 38.44 -20.27
CA THR A 374 62.62 38.75 -19.36
C THR A 374 63.93 39.04 -20.10
N ARG A 375 64.20 38.38 -21.24
CA ARG A 375 65.33 38.72 -22.11
C ARG A 375 65.19 40.10 -22.73
N LEU A 376 64.04 40.39 -23.32
CA LEU A 376 63.78 41.68 -23.94
C LEU A 376 63.82 42.81 -22.91
N GLN A 377 63.26 42.62 -21.72
CA GLN A 377 63.35 43.61 -20.61
C GLN A 377 64.78 43.88 -20.15
N ASN A 378 65.67 42.89 -20.20
CA ASN A 378 67.08 43.07 -19.85
C ASN A 378 67.90 43.72 -20.98
N GLU A 379 67.46 43.60 -22.24
CA GLU A 379 68.09 44.23 -23.42
C GLU A 379 67.54 45.65 -23.70
N SER A 380 66.32 45.97 -23.25
CA SER A 380 65.55 47.14 -23.70
C SER A 380 65.59 48.36 -22.77
N THR A 381 66.72 48.70 -22.16
CA THR A 381 66.76 49.92 -21.32
C THR A 381 66.65 51.25 -22.09
N ALA A 382 66.38 51.28 -23.41
CA ALA A 382 66.18 52.56 -24.14
C ALA A 382 65.57 52.53 -25.58
N ASP A 383 64.78 51.53 -26.02
CA ASP A 383 64.27 51.53 -27.42
C ASP A 383 62.73 51.35 -27.54
N GLU A 384 62.04 52.31 -28.14
CA GLU A 384 60.56 52.38 -28.23
C GLU A 384 59.97 51.17 -28.99
N PHE A 385 60.67 50.69 -30.03
CA PHE A 385 60.26 49.52 -30.82
C PHE A 385 60.24 48.20 -30.01
N SER A 386 61.06 48.11 -28.97
CA SER A 386 61.10 46.92 -28.11
C SER A 386 59.94 46.88 -27.12
N VAL A 387 59.36 48.03 -26.77
CA VAL A 387 58.22 48.16 -25.85
C VAL A 387 56.94 47.62 -26.48
N ASP A 388 56.68 47.93 -27.75
CA ASP A 388 55.51 47.43 -28.48
C ASP A 388 55.55 45.90 -28.63
N LYS A 389 56.72 45.35 -28.93
CA LYS A 389 56.93 43.90 -29.02
C LYS A 389 56.74 43.20 -27.67
N ILE A 390 57.11 43.86 -26.57
CA ILE A 390 56.85 43.36 -25.21
C ILE A 390 55.34 43.39 -24.91
N ASN A 391 54.62 44.44 -25.29
CA ASN A 391 53.17 44.55 -25.09
C ASN A 391 52.39 43.44 -25.82
N ASP A 392 52.74 43.13 -27.07
CA ASP A 392 52.13 42.03 -27.82
C ASP A 392 52.36 40.66 -27.14
N LEU A 393 53.57 40.41 -26.64
CA LEU A 393 53.90 39.19 -25.90
C LEU A 393 53.16 39.09 -24.56
N VAL A 394 52.93 40.22 -23.88
CA VAL A 394 52.13 40.29 -22.65
C VAL A 394 50.67 39.98 -22.95
N GLN A 395 50.11 40.50 -24.05
CA GLN A 395 48.74 40.18 -24.45
C GLN A 395 48.58 38.69 -24.83
N GLU A 396 49.58 38.11 -25.51
CA GLU A 396 49.59 36.67 -25.80
C GLU A 396 49.68 35.82 -24.52
N ARG A 397 50.52 36.25 -23.55
CA ARG A 397 50.62 35.63 -22.23
C ARG A 397 49.28 35.62 -21.50
N GLU A 398 48.55 36.72 -21.53
CA GLU A 398 47.22 36.80 -20.92
C GLU A 398 46.19 35.91 -21.62
N ASN A 399 46.23 35.83 -22.95
CA ASN A 399 45.40 34.91 -23.73
C ASN A 399 45.68 33.44 -23.34
N VAL A 400 46.94 33.06 -23.16
CA VAL A 400 47.33 31.72 -22.68
C VAL A 400 46.91 31.50 -21.23
N LYS A 401 47.02 32.52 -20.36
CA LYS A 401 46.58 32.48 -18.96
C LYS A 401 45.06 32.28 -18.87
N ARG A 402 44.28 32.99 -19.70
CA ARG A 402 42.82 32.80 -19.82
C ARG A 402 42.44 31.40 -20.28
N LYS A 403 43.19 30.82 -21.23
CA LYS A 403 43.01 29.42 -21.68
C LYS A 403 43.40 28.38 -20.62
N LEU A 404 44.24 28.75 -19.65
CA LEU A 404 44.63 27.90 -18.51
C LEU A 404 43.66 28.04 -17.32
N SER A 405 43.03 29.20 -17.14
CA SER A 405 42.11 29.50 -16.03
C SER A 405 40.67 29.15 -16.34
N SER A 406 40.23 29.21 -17.60
CA SER A 406 38.90 28.72 -17.95
C SER A 406 38.87 27.20 -17.81
N THR A 407 37.91 26.70 -17.06
CA THR A 407 37.48 25.30 -17.10
C THR A 407 37.05 25.04 -18.54
N TYR A 408 37.98 24.58 -19.38
CA TYR A 408 37.73 24.34 -20.79
C TYR A 408 36.74 23.17 -20.88
N SER A 409 35.46 23.52 -20.91
CA SER A 409 34.34 22.60 -21.08
C SER A 409 34.56 21.85 -22.37
N LEU A 410 34.52 20.52 -22.31
CA LEU A 410 34.38 19.70 -23.50
C LEU A 410 33.17 20.19 -24.32
N GLY A 411 33.41 20.64 -25.56
CA GLY A 411 32.38 20.84 -26.57
C GLY A 411 31.82 22.26 -26.65
N ARG A 412 32.54 23.13 -27.34
CA ARG A 412 31.97 24.32 -27.97
C ARG A 412 32.90 24.80 -29.08
N ASP A 413 33.05 24.00 -30.12
CA ASP A 413 33.59 24.40 -31.44
C ASP A 413 32.97 23.46 -32.48
N ILE A 414 31.63 23.43 -32.54
CA ILE A 414 30.89 22.94 -33.71
C ILE A 414 29.70 23.90 -33.90
N ASP A 415 29.76 24.59 -35.03
CA ASP A 415 28.74 25.31 -35.79
C ASP A 415 28.07 26.57 -35.21
N ALA A 416 28.58 27.70 -35.68
CA ALA A 416 27.94 29.01 -35.70
C ALA A 416 26.83 29.11 -36.78
N SER A 417 26.00 28.07 -36.94
CA SER A 417 24.88 28.08 -37.89
C SER A 417 23.65 27.37 -37.33
N SER A 418 23.15 27.85 -36.20
CA SER A 418 21.76 27.59 -35.74
C SER A 418 21.35 28.62 -34.68
N LYS A 419 21.61 29.90 -34.96
CA LYS A 419 20.92 31.02 -34.28
C LYS A 419 19.85 31.52 -35.25
N LEU A 420 18.69 30.87 -35.25
CA LEU A 420 17.40 31.39 -35.72
C LEU A 420 16.37 30.25 -35.59
N LEU A 421 15.84 30.08 -34.37
CA LEU A 421 14.54 29.49 -34.02
C LEU A 421 14.59 28.95 -32.59
N ASN A 422 14.31 29.84 -31.63
CA ASN A 422 13.47 29.58 -30.45
C ASN A 422 13.66 30.73 -29.45
N ASN A 423 13.07 31.86 -29.78
CA ASN A 423 12.46 32.70 -28.77
C ASN A 423 11.00 32.26 -28.65
N ARG A 424 10.54 32.10 -27.39
CA ARG A 424 9.16 32.12 -26.89
C ARG A 424 8.86 30.89 -26.04
N PHE A 425 8.97 31.04 -24.72
CA PHE A 425 7.93 30.74 -23.73
C PHE A 425 8.49 31.07 -22.34
N ASP A 426 8.27 32.32 -21.90
CA ASP A 426 8.26 32.67 -20.49
C ASP A 426 6.91 32.21 -19.92
N ILE A 427 6.93 31.46 -18.82
CA ILE A 427 5.76 31.28 -17.96
C ILE A 427 6.18 31.71 -16.55
N THR A 428 5.59 32.81 -16.13
CA THR A 428 5.55 33.33 -14.77
C THR A 428 4.83 32.33 -13.86
N MET A 429 5.49 31.95 -12.77
CA MET A 429 4.86 31.21 -11.67
C MET A 429 4.03 32.19 -10.84
N VAL A 430 2.71 32.05 -10.90
CA VAL A 430 1.77 32.70 -9.98
C VAL A 430 1.78 31.91 -8.67
N GLU A 431 2.18 32.59 -7.60
CA GLU A 431 2.10 32.09 -6.23
C GLU A 431 0.64 32.09 -5.78
N GLN A 432 0.04 30.90 -5.60
CA GLN A 432 -1.27 30.74 -5.01
C GLN A 432 -1.12 30.07 -3.63
N LYS A 433 -1.25 30.87 -2.58
CA LYS A 433 -1.38 30.43 -1.19
C LYS A 433 -2.81 29.96 -0.95
N SER A 434 -2.98 28.73 -0.47
CA SER A 434 -4.19 28.25 0.22
C SER A 434 -3.79 27.18 1.24
N PRO A 435 -4.62 26.96 2.28
CA PRO A 435 -4.15 26.85 3.66
C PRO A 435 -3.83 25.42 4.11
N LEU A 436 -2.94 25.34 5.10
CA LEU A 436 -2.67 24.16 5.91
C LEU A 436 -3.97 23.64 6.54
N VAL A 437 -4.45 22.49 6.08
CA VAL A 437 -5.39 21.64 6.81
C VAL A 437 -4.60 20.36 7.15
N THR A 438 -4.40 20.13 8.45
CA THR A 438 -3.73 18.95 8.97
C THR A 438 -4.68 17.77 8.95
N ASP A 439 -4.68 17.03 7.84
CA ASP A 439 -5.31 15.70 7.78
C ASP A 439 -4.39 14.67 8.43
N LYS A 440 -4.92 13.94 9.42
CA LYS A 440 -4.33 12.70 9.91
C LYS A 440 -4.51 11.63 8.84
N ILE A 441 -3.47 11.42 8.04
CA ILE A 441 -3.41 10.38 7.01
C ILE A 441 -3.21 9.01 7.69
N TYR A 442 -4.14 8.09 7.50
CA TYR A 442 -4.02 6.69 7.92
C TYR A 442 -3.07 5.92 6.99
N ILE A 443 -2.12 5.19 7.57
CA ILE A 443 -0.88 4.71 6.91
C ILE A 443 -1.08 3.43 6.06
N HIS A 444 -2.27 2.83 6.00
CA HIS A 444 -2.44 1.50 5.40
C HIS A 444 -2.65 1.46 3.86
N ASP A 445 -2.78 2.62 3.20
CA ASP A 445 -3.00 2.72 1.75
C ASP A 445 -1.72 2.59 0.89
N PHE A 446 -0.55 2.48 1.51
CA PHE A 446 0.73 2.49 0.79
C PHE A 446 1.31 1.10 0.47
N ILE A 447 0.87 0.03 1.10
CA ILE A 447 1.67 -1.22 1.16
C ILE A 447 1.65 -2.04 -0.15
N LYS A 448 0.54 -2.10 -0.90
CA LYS A 448 0.47 -2.92 -2.15
C LYS A 448 1.02 -2.26 -3.43
N PRO A 449 0.87 -0.95 -3.70
CA PRO A 449 1.53 -0.35 -4.85
C PRO A 449 3.06 -0.29 -4.68
N PHE A 450 3.58 -0.36 -3.45
CA PHE A 450 5.02 -0.27 -3.20
C PHE A 450 5.78 -1.57 -3.46
N GLU A 451 5.23 -2.75 -3.17
CA GLU A 451 5.88 -4.01 -3.54
C GLU A 451 6.06 -4.13 -5.06
N PHE A 452 5.06 -3.71 -5.84
CA PHE A 452 5.16 -3.72 -7.30
C PHE A 452 6.20 -2.71 -7.81
N VAL A 453 6.28 -1.53 -7.19
CA VAL A 453 7.30 -0.53 -7.52
C VAL A 453 8.71 -1.02 -7.15
N ILE A 454 8.88 -1.69 -6.00
CA ILE A 454 10.16 -2.26 -5.57
C ILE A 454 10.58 -3.41 -6.50
N ILE A 455 9.67 -4.31 -6.88
CA ILE A 455 9.95 -5.42 -7.80
C ILE A 455 10.30 -4.88 -9.19
N VAL A 456 9.58 -3.87 -9.70
CA VAL A 456 9.86 -3.24 -10.99
C VAL A 456 11.20 -2.51 -10.96
N LEU A 457 11.51 -1.80 -9.87
CA LEU A 457 12.81 -1.15 -9.66
C LEU A 457 13.95 -2.18 -9.55
N PHE A 458 13.71 -3.29 -8.86
CA PHE A 458 14.68 -4.38 -8.72
C PHE A 458 14.93 -5.08 -10.06
N ALA A 459 13.88 -5.38 -10.83
CA ALA A 459 13.99 -5.96 -12.16
C ALA A 459 14.69 -5.01 -13.14
N ALA A 460 14.43 -3.70 -13.05
CA ALA A 460 15.13 -2.69 -13.84
C ALA A 460 16.62 -2.60 -13.47
N LEU A 461 16.95 -2.67 -12.17
CA LEU A 461 18.33 -2.70 -11.67
C LEU A 461 19.06 -3.97 -12.10
N VAL A 462 18.43 -5.15 -12.00
CA VAL A 462 19.01 -6.43 -12.45
C VAL A 462 19.25 -6.41 -13.96
N ARG A 463 18.29 -5.92 -14.76
CA ARG A 463 18.48 -5.74 -16.21
C ARG A 463 19.60 -4.75 -16.52
N PHE A 464 19.72 -3.66 -15.76
CA PHE A 464 20.78 -2.68 -15.93
C PHE A 464 22.15 -3.27 -15.57
N CYS A 465 22.25 -4.00 -14.46
CA CYS A 465 23.46 -4.72 -14.04
C CYS A 465 23.85 -5.82 -15.04
N PHE A 466 22.90 -6.55 -15.61
CA PHE A 466 23.15 -7.58 -16.62
C PHE A 466 23.64 -6.98 -17.94
N MET A 467 23.04 -5.88 -18.40
CA MET A 467 23.55 -5.12 -19.54
C MET A 467 24.97 -4.57 -19.28
N PHE A 468 25.27 -4.20 -18.03
CA PHE A 468 26.59 -3.72 -17.63
C PHE A 468 27.64 -4.84 -17.58
N TRP A 469 27.28 -6.03 -17.08
CA TRP A 469 28.15 -7.22 -17.08
C TRP A 469 28.47 -7.68 -18.51
N LYS A 470 27.45 -7.68 -19.40
CA LYS A 470 27.63 -7.96 -20.83
C LYS A 470 28.55 -6.94 -21.51
N LYS A 471 28.54 -5.67 -21.06
CA LYS A 471 29.40 -4.59 -21.58
C LYS A 471 30.82 -4.62 -21.02
N GLN A 472 31.03 -5.03 -19.77
CA GLN A 472 32.39 -5.22 -19.20
C GLN A 472 33.10 -6.44 -19.80
N LYS A 473 32.39 -7.54 -20.07
CA LYS A 473 32.99 -8.73 -20.71
C LYS A 473 33.49 -8.46 -22.15
N LEU A 474 32.99 -7.39 -22.79
CA LEU A 474 33.45 -6.92 -24.11
C LEU A 474 34.68 -5.98 -24.05
N GLN A 475 35.06 -5.46 -22.89
CA GLN A 475 36.21 -4.54 -22.75
C GLN A 475 37.45 -5.19 -22.11
N GLY A 476 37.35 -6.42 -21.62
CA GLY A 476 38.46 -7.20 -21.07
C GLY A 476 39.19 -8.08 -22.08
N ARG A 477 39.95 -7.47 -23.00
CA ARG A 477 40.85 -8.04 -24.05
C ARG A 477 40.18 -8.45 -25.39
N PRO A 478 40.82 -8.22 -26.58
CA PRO A 478 42.22 -7.83 -26.80
C PRO A 478 42.38 -6.66 -27.81
N PHE A 479 42.17 -5.41 -27.38
CA PHE A 479 42.54 -4.26 -28.22
C PHE A 479 44.06 -4.18 -28.44
N SER A 480 44.88 -4.67 -27.49
CA SER A 480 46.33 -4.78 -27.64
C SER A 480 46.73 -5.79 -28.72
N ALA A 481 46.14 -6.99 -28.74
CA ALA A 481 46.45 -7.99 -29.78
C ALA A 481 45.98 -7.54 -31.17
N PHE A 482 44.90 -6.76 -31.24
CA PHE A 482 44.46 -6.10 -32.48
C PHE A 482 45.49 -5.08 -33.00
N LEU A 483 46.00 -4.22 -32.11
CA LEU A 483 47.04 -3.25 -32.47
C LEU A 483 48.35 -3.92 -32.90
N ASP A 484 48.75 -5.01 -32.23
CA ASP A 484 49.96 -5.75 -32.59
C ASP A 484 49.81 -6.49 -33.92
N LYS A 485 48.65 -7.11 -34.20
CA LYS A 485 48.35 -7.72 -35.50
C LYS A 485 48.33 -6.69 -36.63
N ARG A 486 47.83 -5.47 -36.37
CA ARG A 486 47.85 -4.37 -37.34
C ARG A 486 49.26 -3.85 -37.60
N ARG A 487 50.10 -3.74 -36.56
CA ARG A 487 51.53 -3.39 -36.71
C ARG A 487 52.28 -4.43 -37.53
N LEU A 488 52.00 -5.72 -37.30
CA LEU A 488 52.60 -6.82 -38.06
C LEU A 488 52.22 -6.77 -39.55
N LEU A 489 50.95 -6.53 -39.88
CA LEU A 489 50.49 -6.41 -41.27
C LEU A 489 51.08 -5.17 -41.97
N HIS A 490 51.25 -4.06 -41.26
CA HIS A 490 51.96 -2.89 -41.81
C HIS A 490 53.45 -3.15 -42.04
N ARG A 491 54.12 -3.92 -41.19
CA ARG A 491 55.52 -4.35 -41.45
C ARG A 491 55.60 -5.25 -42.67
N LYS A 492 54.73 -6.27 -42.76
CA LYS A 492 54.68 -7.19 -43.90
C LYS A 492 54.45 -6.45 -45.22
N ARG A 493 53.55 -5.45 -45.24
CA ARG A 493 53.32 -4.61 -46.42
C ARG A 493 54.58 -3.84 -46.85
N ARG A 494 55.32 -3.25 -45.90
CA ARG A 494 56.56 -2.51 -46.21
C ARG A 494 57.66 -3.44 -46.74
N GLU A 495 57.74 -4.67 -46.25
CA GLU A 495 58.70 -5.66 -46.76
C GLU A 495 58.36 -6.05 -48.20
N ILE A 496 57.09 -6.33 -48.49
CA ILE A 496 56.64 -6.62 -49.87
C ILE A 496 56.93 -5.43 -50.80
N ASP A 497 56.60 -4.20 -50.37
CA ASP A 497 56.87 -3.00 -51.17
C ASP A 497 58.38 -2.85 -51.48
N ARG A 498 59.26 -3.11 -50.51
CA ARG A 498 60.73 -3.07 -50.73
C ARG A 498 61.23 -4.15 -51.69
N THR A 499 60.69 -5.36 -51.59
CA THR A 499 61.09 -6.47 -52.48
C THR A 499 60.64 -6.20 -53.91
N ILE A 500 59.43 -5.65 -54.11
CA ILE A 500 58.95 -5.24 -55.43
C ILE A 500 59.89 -4.17 -56.03
N THR A 501 60.27 -3.14 -55.26
CA THR A 501 61.18 -2.10 -55.77
C THR A 501 62.57 -2.65 -56.12
N ARG A 502 63.09 -3.62 -55.34
CA ARG A 502 64.38 -4.27 -55.67
C ARG A 502 64.29 -5.07 -56.97
N LEU A 503 63.26 -5.91 -57.10
CA LEU A 503 63.06 -6.73 -58.30
C LEU A 503 62.83 -5.86 -59.54
N GLN A 504 62.09 -4.74 -59.42
CA GLN A 504 61.89 -3.79 -60.51
C GLN A 504 63.17 -3.08 -60.96
N ASN A 505 64.13 -2.88 -60.04
CA ASN A 505 65.42 -2.29 -60.36
C ASN A 505 66.42 -3.31 -60.94
N GLU A 506 66.23 -4.60 -60.65
CA GLU A 506 67.06 -5.71 -61.17
C GLU A 506 66.53 -6.26 -62.50
N SER A 507 65.22 -6.12 -62.78
CA SER A 507 64.56 -6.67 -63.96
C SER A 507 64.64 -5.74 -65.18
N THR A 508 65.81 -5.62 -65.78
CA THR A 508 65.89 -5.30 -67.21
C THR A 508 65.93 -6.61 -68.00
N ALA A 509 64.75 -7.08 -68.41
CA ALA A 509 64.51 -8.10 -69.44
C ALA A 509 64.69 -9.59 -69.07
N ASP A 510 63.93 -10.10 -68.08
CA ASP A 510 63.74 -11.56 -67.94
C ASP A 510 62.28 -11.89 -67.56
N GLU A 511 61.60 -12.73 -68.35
CA GLU A 511 60.16 -13.04 -68.22
C GLU A 511 59.82 -13.69 -66.86
N PHE A 512 60.77 -14.45 -66.31
CA PHE A 512 60.68 -15.09 -64.98
C PHE A 512 60.57 -14.08 -63.82
N SER A 513 61.06 -12.85 -64.00
CA SER A 513 60.98 -11.81 -62.96
C SER A 513 59.58 -11.17 -62.88
N VAL A 514 58.83 -11.17 -63.99
CA VAL A 514 57.51 -10.55 -64.09
C VAL A 514 56.46 -11.34 -63.31
N ASP A 515 56.47 -12.67 -63.41
CA ASP A 515 55.53 -13.54 -62.68
C ASP A 515 55.71 -13.43 -61.17
N LYS A 516 56.97 -13.38 -60.70
CA LYS A 516 57.27 -13.21 -59.28
C LYS A 516 56.85 -11.85 -58.73
N ILE A 517 56.91 -10.80 -59.56
CA ILE A 517 56.39 -9.47 -59.21
C ILE A 517 54.86 -9.51 -59.12
N ASN A 518 54.18 -10.17 -60.06
CA ASN A 518 52.72 -10.30 -60.06
C ASN A 518 52.20 -11.03 -58.81
N ASP A 519 52.87 -12.10 -58.38
CA ASP A 519 52.55 -12.82 -57.14
C ASP A 519 52.67 -11.92 -55.90
N LEU A 520 53.76 -11.12 -55.82
CA LEU A 520 53.97 -10.18 -54.72
C LEU A 520 52.94 -9.04 -54.71
N VAL A 521 52.51 -8.57 -55.90
CA VAL A 521 51.44 -7.57 -56.03
C VAL A 521 50.11 -8.15 -55.56
N GLN A 522 49.82 -9.41 -55.87
CA GLN A 522 48.61 -10.09 -55.38
C GLN A 522 48.63 -10.30 -53.86
N GLU A 523 49.79 -10.66 -53.29
CA GLU A 523 49.95 -10.75 -51.83
C GLU A 523 49.78 -9.39 -51.15
N ARG A 524 50.31 -8.32 -51.75
CA ARG A 524 50.14 -6.93 -51.28
C ARG A 524 48.66 -6.55 -51.22
N GLU A 525 47.88 -6.84 -52.25
CA GLU A 525 46.44 -6.56 -52.28
C GLU A 525 45.66 -7.42 -51.28
N ASN A 526 46.08 -8.65 -51.02
CA ASN A 526 45.53 -9.49 -49.95
C ASN A 526 45.79 -8.88 -48.55
N VAL A 527 47.00 -8.39 -48.29
CA VAL A 527 47.34 -7.69 -47.03
C VAL A 527 46.55 -6.39 -46.89
N LYS A 528 46.37 -5.64 -47.99
CA LYS A 528 45.58 -4.41 -48.03
C LYS A 528 44.09 -4.68 -47.78
N ARG A 529 43.53 -5.75 -48.35
CA ARG A 529 42.16 -6.22 -48.04
C ARG A 529 42.02 -6.56 -46.56
N LYS A 530 42.97 -7.30 -45.97
CA LYS A 530 42.97 -7.61 -44.52
C LYS A 530 43.11 -6.37 -43.62
N LEU A 531 43.77 -5.32 -44.10
CA LEU A 531 43.85 -4.02 -43.41
C LEU A 531 42.55 -3.20 -43.55
N SER A 532 41.78 -3.40 -44.63
CA SER A 532 40.54 -2.68 -44.92
C SER A 532 39.31 -3.35 -44.29
N SER A 533 39.28 -4.69 -44.21
CA SER A 533 38.10 -5.47 -43.79
C SER A 533 37.82 -5.49 -42.28
N THR A 534 38.54 -4.71 -41.46
CA THR A 534 38.30 -4.63 -40.00
C THR A 534 37.04 -3.84 -39.59
N TYR A 535 35.98 -3.87 -40.40
CA TYR A 535 34.63 -3.42 -40.02
C TYR A 535 33.61 -4.57 -39.86
N SER A 536 34.03 -5.84 -39.94
CA SER A 536 33.12 -6.97 -39.74
C SER A 536 33.74 -8.08 -38.88
N LEU A 537 34.06 -7.79 -37.62
CA LEU A 537 34.40 -8.83 -36.64
C LEU A 537 33.13 -9.27 -35.87
N GLY A 538 32.14 -9.74 -36.62
CA GLY A 538 30.89 -10.25 -36.06
C GLY A 538 30.31 -11.46 -36.80
N ARG A 539 31.04 -12.06 -37.75
CA ARG A 539 30.50 -13.15 -38.57
C ARG A 539 31.36 -14.44 -38.63
N ASP A 540 32.60 -14.41 -38.16
CA ASP A 540 33.51 -15.56 -38.35
C ASP A 540 33.72 -16.43 -37.09
N ILE A 541 32.95 -16.22 -36.01
CA ILE A 541 33.02 -17.08 -34.82
C ILE A 541 31.87 -18.11 -34.77
N ASP A 542 30.76 -17.88 -35.47
CA ASP A 542 29.61 -18.81 -35.47
C ASP A 542 29.75 -19.98 -36.46
N ALA A 543 30.80 -20.02 -37.28
CA ALA A 543 31.04 -21.11 -38.22
C ALA A 543 31.92 -22.25 -37.66
N SER A 544 32.51 -22.10 -36.46
CA SER A 544 33.42 -23.10 -35.89
C SER A 544 32.82 -23.96 -34.76
N SER A 545 31.57 -23.77 -34.37
CA SER A 545 30.92 -24.54 -33.29
C SER A 545 29.79 -25.46 -33.76
N LYS A 546 29.70 -25.77 -35.06
CA LYS A 546 28.70 -26.70 -35.64
C LYS A 546 29.29 -27.92 -36.36
N SER A 547 30.55 -28.27 -36.09
CA SER A 547 31.17 -29.50 -36.58
C SER A 547 31.97 -30.15 -35.44
N LYS A 548 31.25 -30.84 -34.55
CA LYS A 548 31.72 -31.89 -33.64
C LYS A 548 30.50 -32.42 -32.89
N ASP A 549 29.70 -33.19 -33.61
CA ASP A 549 28.84 -34.25 -33.09
C ASP A 549 28.63 -35.23 -34.26
N HIS A 550 29.64 -36.08 -34.44
CA HIS A 550 29.52 -37.45 -34.92
C HIS A 550 30.59 -38.28 -34.22
#